data_AF-E3MJ63-F1
#
_entry.id   AF-E3MJ63-F1
#
_cell.length_a   1.000
_cell.length_b   1.000
_cell.length_c   1.000
_cell.angle_alpha   90.00
_cell.angle_beta   90.00
_cell.angle_gamma   90.00
#
_symmetry.space_group_name_H-M   'P 1'
#
loop_
_entity.id
_entity.type
_entity.pdbx_description
1 polymer ?
#
loop_
_entity_poly.entity_id
_entity_poly.type
_entity_poly.pdbx_seq_one_letter_code
_entity_poly.pdbx_strand_id
1 'polypeptide(L)'
;MTALTYLSLRCVLEYLEANRRLQIAARNRALSRIDKSVPFHISLLRFTDDEITVNNISYTEYAKEDQKIKRLMDGGDILLEDDDIPRKVIHITYSTGNLRFNGRDLPEGVKKGVATRQFACHVLEGRKTIKMTYLRIDNTFEKELRVPENLKLYVQKVRSYGTNMINLVNILDPQCLPLEPFETSVCFPSYYRENQIVANAKILILHGDGFASQIIDWHPTLLKVLNKHVETKDIRLRGAQIREIVQKFMNNPDFKPIGSSYSVQYLYDLSIERLLRKTKNRFNGAFVTLKEIPKCPPTSQVVCVPLNSDKDLIMYRYAGRQVNSRWIKLELRETGSCIPNVEDTTGFRIPWQYLL
;
A
#
# COMPACT_ATOMS: atom_id res chain seq x y z
N MET A 1 32.74 -19.82 31.24
CA MET A 1 31.90 -19.48 30.07
C MET A 1 32.79 -19.41 28.85
N THR A 2 32.66 -20.36 27.93
CA THR A 2 33.37 -20.34 26.63
C THR A 2 32.74 -19.27 25.73
N ALA A 3 33.57 -18.37 25.20
CA ALA A 3 33.12 -17.36 24.25
C ALA A 3 32.57 -18.02 22.97
N LEU A 4 31.47 -17.49 22.43
CA LEU A 4 30.92 -17.97 21.16
C LEU A 4 31.94 -17.78 20.03
N THR A 5 32.03 -18.76 19.13
CA THR A 5 32.83 -18.62 17.91
C THR A 5 32.24 -17.55 17.00
N TYR A 6 33.06 -16.98 16.10
CA TYR A 6 32.64 -15.91 15.19
C TYR A 6 31.47 -16.32 14.27
N LEU A 7 31.47 -17.57 13.80
CA LEU A 7 30.37 -18.14 13.00
C LEU A 7 29.09 -18.29 13.81
N SER A 8 29.19 -18.83 15.03
CA SER A 8 28.04 -18.97 15.94
C SER A 8 27.44 -17.61 16.27
N LEU A 9 28.26 -16.59 16.51
CA LEU A 9 27.81 -15.24 16.82
C LEU A 9 27.09 -14.58 15.63
N ARG A 10 27.60 -14.77 14.40
CA ARG A 10 26.91 -14.30 13.19
C ARG A 10 25.53 -14.92 13.03
N CYS A 11 25.42 -16.23 13.22
CA CYS A 11 24.14 -16.94 13.16
C CYS A 11 23.16 -16.41 14.22
N VAL A 12 23.60 -16.28 15.46
CA VAL A 12 22.75 -15.74 16.55
C VAL A 12 22.29 -14.32 16.24
N LEU A 13 23.19 -13.44 15.78
CA LEU A 13 22.84 -12.06 15.45
C LEU A 13 21.88 -11.97 14.27
N GLU A 14 22.03 -12.80 13.24
CA GLU A 14 21.14 -12.77 12.07
C GLU A 14 19.67 -12.98 12.44
N TYR A 15 19.40 -13.91 13.37
CA TYR A 15 18.04 -14.26 13.81
C TYR A 15 17.56 -13.52 15.07
N LEU A 16 18.40 -12.68 15.68
CA LEU A 16 17.98 -11.85 16.80
C LEU A 16 17.04 -10.75 16.30
N GLU A 17 16.04 -10.38 17.12
CA GLU A 17 15.11 -9.30 16.80
C GLU A 17 15.89 -7.99 16.49
N ALA A 18 15.51 -7.34 15.38
CA ALA A 18 16.27 -6.25 14.78
C ALA A 18 16.52 -5.08 15.73
N ASN A 19 15.53 -4.66 16.50
CA ASN A 19 15.67 -3.56 17.43
C ASN A 19 16.56 -3.91 18.63
N ARG A 20 16.53 -5.16 19.11
CA ARG A 20 17.50 -5.65 20.10
C ARG A 20 18.93 -5.60 19.54
N ARG A 21 19.13 -5.94 18.27
CA ARG A 21 20.44 -5.84 17.62
C ARG A 21 20.94 -4.40 17.58
N LEU A 22 20.09 -3.45 17.18
CA LEU A 22 20.43 -2.02 17.20
C LEU A 22 20.85 -1.56 18.61
N GLN A 23 20.11 -1.97 19.65
CA GLN A 23 20.45 -1.63 21.04
C GLN A 23 21.78 -2.23 21.49
N ILE A 24 22.07 -3.49 21.12
CA ILE A 24 23.33 -4.16 21.46
C ILE A 24 24.51 -3.51 20.70
N ALA A 25 24.33 -3.26 19.41
CA ALA A 25 25.34 -2.64 18.55
C ALA A 25 25.69 -1.21 19.03
N ALA A 26 24.70 -0.45 19.48
CA ALA A 26 24.91 0.88 20.06
C ALA A 26 25.76 0.86 21.34
N ARG A 27 25.71 -0.22 22.12
CA ARG A 27 26.44 -0.37 23.40
C ARG A 27 27.79 -1.07 23.27
N ASN A 28 28.06 -1.76 22.15
CA ASN A 28 29.28 -2.53 21.96
C ASN A 28 29.85 -2.41 20.54
N ARG A 29 31.01 -1.74 20.41
CA ARG A 29 31.66 -1.47 19.12
C ARG A 29 32.17 -2.73 18.40
N ALA A 30 32.60 -3.75 19.14
CA ALA A 30 33.08 -5.00 18.55
C ALA A 30 31.90 -5.79 17.96
N LEU A 31 30.80 -5.91 18.70
CA LEU A 31 29.57 -6.53 18.20
C LEU A 31 28.95 -5.74 17.05
N SER A 32 28.99 -4.41 17.10
CA SER A 32 28.50 -3.54 16.00
C SER A 32 29.16 -3.85 14.66
N ARG A 33 30.47 -4.14 14.63
CA ARG A 33 31.17 -4.52 13.39
C ARG A 33 30.68 -5.86 12.83
N ILE A 34 30.46 -6.83 13.70
CA ILE A 34 29.99 -8.18 13.30
C ILE A 34 28.54 -8.11 12.86
N ASP A 35 27.72 -7.38 13.61
CA ASP A 35 26.30 -7.19 13.35
C ASP A 35 26.03 -6.51 11.99
N LYS A 36 26.85 -5.53 11.60
CA LYS A 36 26.75 -4.91 10.28
C LYS A 36 27.21 -5.81 9.12
N SER A 37 27.89 -6.92 9.41
CA SER A 37 28.31 -7.89 8.40
C SER A 37 27.26 -8.97 8.09
N VAL A 38 26.24 -9.12 8.95
CA VAL A 38 25.16 -10.08 8.75
C VAL A 38 23.91 -9.41 8.18
N PRO A 39 23.07 -10.13 7.42
CA PRO A 39 21.83 -9.59 6.91
C PRO A 39 20.95 -8.97 8.01
N PHE A 40 20.33 -7.84 7.68
CA PHE A 40 19.39 -7.16 8.58
C PHE A 40 17.97 -7.40 8.11
N HIS A 41 17.27 -8.30 8.82
CA HIS A 41 15.92 -8.75 8.52
C HIS A 41 14.91 -7.99 9.39
N ILE A 42 14.03 -7.22 8.74
CA ILE A 42 12.97 -6.47 9.42
C ILE A 42 11.61 -6.78 8.78
N SER A 43 10.53 -6.70 9.55
CA SER A 43 9.18 -6.87 9.01
C SER A 43 8.70 -5.60 8.32
N LEU A 44 8.94 -4.43 8.93
CA LEU A 44 8.45 -3.13 8.45
C LEU A 44 9.58 -2.09 8.49
N LEU A 45 9.72 -1.36 7.39
CA LEU A 45 10.40 -0.08 7.36
C LEU A 45 9.39 0.97 6.90
N ARG A 46 9.18 2.02 7.70
CA ARG A 46 8.31 3.14 7.34
C ARG A 46 9.08 4.45 7.35
N PHE A 47 8.84 5.28 6.35
CA PHE A 47 9.26 6.67 6.30
C PHE A 47 8.02 7.58 6.36
N THR A 48 8.05 8.60 7.21
CA THR A 48 7.17 9.77 7.16
C THR A 48 8.04 11.03 6.99
N ASP A 49 7.43 12.22 7.12
CA ASP A 49 8.15 13.49 6.96
C ASP A 49 9.25 13.72 8.01
N ASP A 50 9.08 13.17 9.21
CA ASP A 50 9.93 13.39 10.38
C ASP A 50 10.23 12.11 11.17
N GLU A 51 9.67 10.96 10.75
CA GLU A 51 9.80 9.69 11.45
C GLU A 51 10.34 8.58 10.54
N ILE A 52 11.22 7.74 11.09
CA ILE A 52 11.57 6.45 10.52
C ILE A 52 11.12 5.37 11.51
N THR A 53 10.29 4.43 11.06
CA THR A 53 9.86 3.30 11.88
C THR A 53 10.59 2.02 11.44
N VAL A 54 11.22 1.32 12.38
CA VAL A 54 11.78 -0.02 12.18
C VAL A 54 10.99 -1.01 13.04
N ASN A 55 10.24 -1.90 12.37
CA ASN A 55 9.25 -2.78 12.99
C ASN A 55 8.22 -2.00 13.82
N ASN A 56 8.36 -2.02 15.14
CA ASN A 56 7.47 -1.42 16.13
C ASN A 56 8.12 -0.25 16.89
N ILE A 57 9.31 0.20 16.47
CA ILE A 57 10.02 1.32 17.06
C ILE A 57 10.06 2.48 16.09
N SER A 58 9.65 3.64 16.59
CA SER A 58 9.59 4.89 15.85
C SER A 58 10.72 5.81 16.30
N TYR A 59 11.54 6.23 15.35
CA TYR A 59 12.60 7.20 15.52
C TYR A 59 12.08 8.53 14.96
N THR A 60 12.20 9.63 15.68
CA THR A 60 11.62 10.93 15.28
C THR A 60 12.65 12.04 15.35
N GLU A 61 12.66 12.87 14.32
CA GLU A 61 13.40 14.13 14.22
C GLU A 61 12.44 15.29 14.53
N TYR A 62 12.77 16.18 15.47
CA TYR A 62 12.04 17.44 15.60
C TYR A 62 12.97 18.60 15.92
N ALA A 63 12.64 19.79 15.43
CA ALA A 63 13.34 21.00 15.83
C ALA A 63 12.88 21.41 17.24
N LYS A 64 13.79 21.66 18.16
CA LYS A 64 13.46 22.49 19.34
C LYS A 64 13.51 23.94 18.89
N GLU A 65 12.44 24.66 19.18
CA GLU A 65 12.52 26.12 19.32
C GLU A 65 13.24 26.38 20.65
N ASP A 66 14.27 27.22 20.63
CA ASP A 66 14.83 27.74 21.88
C ASP A 66 13.69 28.43 22.66
N GLN A 67 13.62 28.19 23.96
CA GLN A 67 12.86 29.07 24.86
C GLN A 67 13.37 30.48 24.62
N LYS A 68 12.49 31.39 24.19
CA LYS A 68 12.71 32.84 24.01
C LYS A 68 13.91 33.32 24.83
N ILE A 69 15.07 33.47 24.20
CA ILE A 69 16.12 34.31 24.79
C ILE A 69 15.57 35.72 24.70
N LYS A 70 15.00 36.23 25.81
CA LYS A 70 14.70 37.66 25.94
C LYS A 70 15.99 38.40 25.60
N ARG A 71 16.04 39.05 24.44
CA ARG A 71 17.06 40.06 24.16
C ARG A 71 16.94 41.10 25.29
N LEU A 72 18.01 41.35 26.05
CA LEU A 72 18.05 42.55 26.89
C LEU A 72 18.02 43.74 25.93
N MET A 73 16.90 44.44 25.89
CA MET A 73 16.77 45.72 25.20
C MET A 73 17.25 46.81 26.17
N ASP A 74 18.26 47.57 25.77
CA ASP A 74 18.65 48.79 26.49
C ASP A 74 17.78 49.97 26.03
N GLY A 75 17.65 50.97 26.90
CA GLY A 75 16.69 52.06 26.75
C GLY A 75 16.87 52.87 25.47
N GLY A 76 16.01 52.62 24.49
CA GLY A 76 15.92 53.40 23.25
C GLY A 76 15.32 52.66 22.04
N ASP A 77 15.28 51.32 22.07
CA ASP A 77 14.87 50.56 20.88
C ASP A 77 13.34 50.39 20.77
N ILE A 78 12.80 50.62 19.56
CA ILE A 78 11.40 50.33 19.19
C ILE A 78 11.38 49.22 18.16
N LEU A 79 10.70 48.12 18.49
CA LEU A 79 10.52 46.96 17.62
C LEU A 79 9.48 47.26 16.53
N LEU A 80 9.83 47.12 15.26
CA LEU A 80 8.93 47.41 14.13
C LEU A 80 8.27 46.17 13.52
N GLU A 81 8.73 44.95 13.82
CA GLU A 81 8.06 43.68 13.51
C GLU A 81 8.76 42.54 14.29
N ASP A 82 7.99 41.55 14.73
CA ASP A 82 8.42 40.42 15.59
C ASP A 82 9.13 39.33 14.77
N ASP A 83 10.34 39.63 14.27
CA ASP A 83 11.21 38.61 13.66
C ASP A 83 12.12 37.97 14.72
N ASP A 84 11.49 37.19 15.61
CA ASP A 84 12.14 36.08 16.28
C ASP A 84 12.53 35.06 15.20
N ILE A 85 13.79 35.04 14.75
CA ILE A 85 14.33 33.92 13.97
C ILE A 85 14.86 32.90 14.98
N PRO A 86 14.11 31.85 15.35
CA PRO A 86 14.64 30.79 16.20
C PRO A 86 15.78 30.09 15.48
N ARG A 87 16.90 29.87 16.19
CA ARG A 87 17.87 28.85 15.78
C ARG A 87 17.19 27.49 15.92
N LYS A 88 17.00 26.78 14.81
CA LYS A 88 16.46 25.41 14.82
C LYS A 88 17.58 24.43 15.20
N VAL A 89 17.59 23.98 16.46
CA VAL A 89 18.37 22.80 16.84
C VAL A 89 17.54 21.57 16.54
N ILE A 90 18.06 20.68 15.70
CA ILE A 90 17.38 19.44 15.34
C ILE A 90 17.72 18.38 16.40
N HIS A 91 16.70 17.94 17.14
CA HIS A 91 16.79 16.88 18.13
C HIS A 91 16.30 15.56 17.54
N ILE A 92 17.14 14.54 17.66
CA ILE A 92 16.79 13.16 17.29
C ILE A 92 16.38 12.44 18.56
N THR A 93 15.16 11.91 18.61
CA THR A 93 14.68 11.04 19.70
C THR A 93 14.18 9.72 19.14
N TYR A 94 13.96 8.74 20.00
CA TYR A 94 13.28 7.51 19.61
C TYR A 94 12.27 7.10 20.68
N SER A 95 11.23 6.40 20.24
CA SER A 95 10.15 5.96 21.09
C SER A 95 9.70 4.55 20.76
N THR A 96 9.28 3.81 21.80
CA THR A 96 8.59 2.53 21.65
C THR A 96 7.20 2.65 22.26
N GLY A 97 6.17 2.76 21.43
CA GLY A 97 4.82 3.08 21.92
C GLY A 97 4.81 4.42 22.67
N ASN A 98 4.38 4.43 23.93
CA ASN A 98 4.31 5.64 24.76
C ASN A 98 5.63 6.01 25.47
N LEU A 99 6.69 5.21 25.33
CA LEU A 99 7.97 5.43 26.01
C LEU A 99 8.91 6.22 25.11
N ARG A 100 9.29 7.44 25.51
CA ARG A 100 10.34 8.25 24.85
C ARG A 100 11.69 7.97 25.50
N PHE A 101 12.73 7.79 24.70
CA PHE A 101 14.11 7.58 25.17
C PHE A 101 14.98 8.81 24.91
N ASN A 102 16.13 8.87 25.58
CA ASN A 102 17.11 9.96 25.46
C ASN A 102 17.52 10.19 24.01
N GLY A 103 17.35 11.43 23.56
CA GLY A 103 17.74 11.88 22.24
C GLY A 103 19.19 12.34 22.15
N ARG A 104 19.61 12.69 20.93
CA ARG A 104 20.87 13.37 20.64
C ARG A 104 20.60 14.63 19.84
N ASP A 105 21.33 15.68 20.19
CA ASP A 105 21.28 16.97 19.53
C ASP A 105 22.23 16.94 18.34
N LEU A 106 21.77 17.39 17.17
CA LEU A 106 22.66 17.63 16.05
C LEU A 106 23.42 18.95 16.26
N PRO A 107 24.66 19.08 15.74
CA PRO A 107 25.43 20.32 15.83
C PRO A 107 24.67 21.53 15.29
N GLU A 108 24.88 22.71 15.89
CA GLU A 108 24.27 23.97 15.42
C GLU A 108 24.67 24.27 13.96
N GLY A 109 23.73 24.80 13.18
CA GLY A 109 23.95 25.23 11.79
C GLY A 109 23.82 24.14 10.73
N VAL A 110 23.49 22.90 11.09
CA VAL A 110 23.24 21.81 10.12
C VAL A 110 21.93 22.08 9.34
N LYS A 111 22.03 22.09 8.00
CA LYS A 111 20.85 22.21 7.13
C LYS A 111 19.93 21.00 7.30
N LYS A 112 18.60 21.22 7.29
CA LYS A 112 17.56 20.18 7.45
C LYS A 112 17.83 18.92 6.60
N GLY A 113 18.04 19.05 5.29
CA GLY A 113 18.27 17.87 4.44
C GLY A 113 19.52 17.06 4.78
N VAL A 114 20.55 17.70 5.34
CA VAL A 114 21.76 17.00 5.86
C VAL A 114 21.44 16.31 7.17
N ALA A 115 20.71 16.97 8.07
CA ALA A 115 20.23 16.40 9.32
C ALA A 115 19.36 15.17 9.10
N THR A 116 18.36 15.24 8.21
CA THR A 116 17.47 14.11 7.90
C THR A 116 18.23 12.93 7.28
N ARG A 117 19.24 13.19 6.43
CA ARG A 117 20.12 12.12 5.94
C ARG A 117 20.96 11.51 7.06
N GLN A 118 21.56 12.33 7.92
CA GLN A 118 22.33 11.84 9.08
C GLN A 118 21.46 11.03 10.03
N PHE A 119 20.22 11.47 10.25
CA PHE A 119 19.22 10.75 11.01
C PHE A 119 18.92 9.37 10.39
N ALA A 120 18.64 9.30 9.09
CA ALA A 120 18.46 8.03 8.40
C ALA A 120 19.72 7.13 8.48
N CYS A 121 20.92 7.70 8.33
CA CYS A 121 22.18 6.99 8.53
C CYS A 121 22.35 6.46 9.95
N HIS A 122 21.87 7.20 10.96
CA HIS A 122 21.92 6.77 12.35
C HIS A 122 20.95 5.62 12.61
N VAL A 123 19.68 5.77 12.22
CA VAL A 123 18.63 4.75 12.43
C VAL A 123 18.96 3.44 11.72
N LEU A 124 19.51 3.52 10.50
CA LEU A 124 19.89 2.34 9.72
C LEU A 124 21.34 1.87 10.01
N GLU A 125 22.03 2.54 10.94
CA GLU A 125 23.44 2.39 11.33
C GLU A 125 24.45 2.31 10.15
N GLY A 126 24.13 2.97 9.04
CA GLY A 126 24.93 2.97 7.82
C GLY A 126 24.96 1.63 7.08
N ARG A 127 23.98 0.74 7.30
CA ARG A 127 23.85 -0.49 6.52
C ARG A 127 23.58 -0.17 5.05
N LYS A 128 24.30 -0.87 4.17
CA LYS A 128 24.13 -0.78 2.71
C LYS A 128 23.01 -1.69 2.19
N THR A 129 22.62 -2.71 2.96
CA THR A 129 21.65 -3.70 2.53
C THR A 129 20.67 -3.99 3.66
N ILE A 130 19.38 -3.95 3.35
CA ILE A 130 18.30 -4.27 4.29
C ILE A 130 17.29 -5.19 3.61
N LYS A 131 16.94 -6.29 4.27
CA LYS A 131 15.91 -7.22 3.82
C LYS A 131 14.66 -7.00 4.64
N MET A 132 13.53 -6.75 3.98
CA MET A 132 12.27 -6.48 4.66
C MET A 132 11.04 -7.10 4.00
N THR A 133 9.98 -7.28 4.78
CA THR A 133 8.70 -7.73 4.22
C THR A 133 7.93 -6.58 3.59
N TYR A 134 7.91 -5.42 4.25
CA TYR A 134 7.06 -4.29 3.88
C TYR A 134 7.78 -2.96 4.01
N LEU A 135 7.86 -2.21 2.90
CA LEU A 135 8.28 -0.82 2.86
C LEU A 135 7.05 0.10 2.77
N ARG A 136 6.97 1.08 3.67
CA ARG A 136 5.97 2.14 3.64
C ARG A 136 6.64 3.50 3.49
N ILE A 137 6.18 4.27 2.52
CA ILE A 137 6.62 5.65 2.27
C ILE A 137 5.38 6.52 2.37
N ASP A 138 5.16 7.07 3.56
CA ASP A 138 3.97 7.83 3.94
C ASP A 138 4.33 9.32 4.11
N ASN A 139 5.31 9.80 3.32
CA ASN A 139 5.70 11.21 3.24
C ASN A 139 4.57 12.05 2.64
N THR A 140 4.16 13.10 3.34
CA THR A 140 3.04 13.96 2.92
C THR A 140 3.55 15.30 2.39
N PHE A 141 4.51 15.90 3.10
CA PHE A 141 5.07 17.21 2.76
C PHE A 141 6.46 17.11 2.14
N GLU A 142 7.27 16.14 2.59
CA GLU A 142 8.62 15.96 2.08
C GLU A 142 8.61 15.25 0.73
N LYS A 143 9.26 15.87 -0.26
CA LYS A 143 9.34 15.34 -1.64
C LYS A 143 10.57 14.49 -1.89
N GLU A 144 11.49 14.46 -0.92
CA GLU A 144 12.78 13.79 -1.06
C GLU A 144 12.97 12.74 0.02
N LEU A 145 13.04 11.47 -0.39
CA LEU A 145 13.38 10.39 0.51
C LEU A 145 14.90 10.40 0.78
N ARG A 146 15.30 10.88 1.97
CA ARG A 146 16.72 10.94 2.37
C ARG A 146 17.14 9.61 3.01
N VAL A 147 17.97 8.85 2.30
CA VAL A 147 18.52 7.56 2.75
C VAL A 147 20.06 7.54 2.74
N PRO A 148 20.69 6.57 3.43
CA PRO A 148 22.12 6.30 3.30
C PRO A 148 22.57 6.10 1.85
N GLU A 149 23.80 6.51 1.56
CA GLU A 149 24.40 6.29 0.25
C GLU A 149 24.56 4.80 -0.06
N ASN A 150 24.29 4.42 -1.30
CA ASN A 150 24.38 3.04 -1.80
C ASN A 150 23.47 2.04 -1.09
N LEU A 151 22.40 2.50 -0.44
CA LEU A 151 21.41 1.63 0.18
C LEU A 151 20.67 0.80 -0.88
N LYS A 152 20.62 -0.53 -0.65
CA LYS A 152 19.81 -1.49 -1.40
C LYS A 152 18.80 -2.17 -0.48
N LEU A 153 17.55 -2.13 -0.91
CA LEU A 153 16.40 -2.67 -0.21
C LEU A 153 15.90 -3.92 -0.93
N TYR A 154 15.75 -4.99 -0.17
CA TYR A 154 15.12 -6.23 -0.63
C TYR A 154 13.73 -6.30 0.00
N VAL A 155 12.67 -6.14 -0.80
CA VAL A 155 11.32 -6.00 -0.29
C VAL A 155 10.30 -6.74 -1.15
N GLN A 156 9.29 -7.33 -0.50
CA GLN A 156 8.18 -7.97 -1.19
C GLN A 156 7.00 -7.01 -1.43
N LYS A 157 6.68 -6.19 -0.42
CA LYS A 157 5.49 -5.33 -0.41
C LYS A 157 5.89 -3.87 -0.29
N VAL A 158 5.30 -3.01 -1.11
CA VAL A 158 5.54 -1.55 -1.05
C VAL A 158 4.21 -0.84 -0.93
N ARG A 159 4.16 0.20 -0.09
CA ARG A 159 3.06 1.17 -0.04
C ARG A 159 3.64 2.57 -0.14
N SER A 160 3.04 3.39 -1.00
CA SER A 160 3.34 4.81 -1.06
C SER A 160 2.11 5.63 -1.39
N TYR A 161 1.86 6.67 -0.60
CA TYR A 161 0.81 7.64 -0.85
C TYR A 161 1.41 8.99 -1.17
N GLY A 162 0.87 9.70 -2.15
CA GLY A 162 1.27 11.09 -2.36
C GLY A 162 2.61 11.31 -3.08
N THR A 163 3.52 10.34 -3.09
CA THR A 163 4.89 10.54 -3.58
C THR A 163 5.15 9.90 -4.94
N ASN A 164 5.97 10.56 -5.77
CA ASN A 164 6.43 9.96 -7.01
C ASN A 164 7.44 8.84 -6.77
N MET A 165 7.07 7.61 -7.15
CA MET A 165 7.87 6.41 -6.90
C MET A 165 8.75 6.01 -8.09
N ILE A 166 8.92 6.83 -9.12
CA ILE A 166 9.72 6.47 -10.31
C ILE A 166 11.17 6.17 -9.92
N ASN A 167 11.69 6.92 -8.95
CA ASN A 167 13.06 6.80 -8.45
C ASN A 167 13.24 5.66 -7.43
N LEU A 168 12.19 4.92 -7.09
CA LEU A 168 12.30 3.80 -6.15
C LEU A 168 13.19 2.68 -6.72
N VAL A 169 13.27 2.55 -8.05
CA VAL A 169 14.19 1.62 -8.73
C VAL A 169 15.66 1.82 -8.33
N ASN A 170 16.04 3.02 -7.88
CA ASN A 170 17.42 3.34 -7.53
C ASN A 170 17.85 2.63 -6.24
N ILE A 171 16.91 2.38 -5.32
CA ILE A 171 17.17 1.78 -4.02
C ILE A 171 16.67 0.34 -3.91
N LEU A 172 15.74 -0.09 -4.76
CA LEU A 172 15.30 -1.50 -4.79
C LEU A 172 16.34 -2.37 -5.49
N ASP A 173 16.50 -3.59 -5.00
CA ASP A 173 17.17 -4.63 -5.76
C ASP A 173 16.24 -5.12 -6.90
N PRO A 174 16.72 -5.25 -8.15
CA PRO A 174 15.92 -5.73 -9.27
C PRO A 174 15.24 -7.10 -9.04
N GLN A 175 15.81 -7.97 -8.21
CA GLN A 175 15.23 -9.28 -7.87
C GLN A 175 13.91 -9.16 -7.10
N CYS A 176 13.60 -7.98 -6.56
CA CYS A 176 12.33 -7.73 -5.88
C CYS A 176 11.15 -7.52 -6.84
N LEU A 177 11.45 -7.28 -8.13
CA LEU A 177 10.44 -6.98 -9.13
C LEU A 177 9.96 -8.26 -9.83
N PRO A 178 8.67 -8.38 -10.18
CA PRO A 178 7.58 -7.45 -9.85
C PRO A 178 7.06 -7.60 -8.41
N LEU A 179 6.72 -6.48 -7.78
CA LEU A 179 6.26 -6.41 -6.39
C LEU A 179 4.88 -7.03 -6.17
N GLU A 180 4.64 -7.57 -4.96
CA GLU A 180 3.41 -8.26 -4.60
C GLU A 180 3.05 -8.11 -3.11
N PRO A 181 2.14 -7.18 -2.72
CA PRO A 181 1.49 -6.15 -3.53
C PRO A 181 2.28 -4.82 -3.59
N PHE A 182 1.91 -3.99 -4.56
CA PHE A 182 2.20 -2.54 -4.55
C PHE A 182 0.91 -1.79 -4.19
N GLU A 183 0.96 -0.96 -3.14
CA GLU A 183 -0.17 -0.18 -2.67
C GLU A 183 0.05 1.33 -2.92
N THR A 184 -0.93 2.01 -3.50
CA THR A 184 -0.84 3.46 -3.72
C THR A 184 -2.19 4.17 -3.69
N SER A 185 -2.18 5.50 -3.70
CA SER A 185 -3.38 6.34 -3.74
C SER A 185 -3.91 6.48 -5.16
N VAL A 186 -5.23 6.66 -5.30
CA VAL A 186 -5.90 6.98 -6.58
C VAL A 186 -5.67 8.40 -7.08
N CYS A 187 -5.13 9.29 -6.25
CA CYS A 187 -5.03 10.73 -6.52
C CYS A 187 -4.05 11.10 -7.65
N PHE A 188 -3.35 10.12 -8.24
CA PHE A 188 -2.35 10.42 -9.26
C PHE A 188 -2.41 9.51 -10.50
N PRO A 189 -3.27 9.83 -11.47
CA PRO A 189 -3.50 9.01 -12.66
C PRO A 189 -2.31 8.86 -13.64
N SER A 190 -1.40 9.83 -13.71
CA SER A 190 -0.22 9.78 -14.59
C SER A 190 0.74 8.64 -14.23
N TYR A 191 0.73 8.20 -12.97
CA TYR A 191 1.66 7.21 -12.43
C TYR A 191 1.45 5.80 -12.99
N TYR A 192 0.22 5.43 -13.32
CA TYR A 192 -0.10 4.04 -13.64
C TYR A 192 0.50 3.55 -14.96
N ARG A 193 0.87 4.47 -15.86
CA ARG A 193 1.53 4.14 -17.13
C ARG A 193 3.02 4.44 -17.14
N GLU A 194 3.42 5.58 -16.58
CA GLU A 194 4.81 6.05 -16.64
C GLU A 194 5.72 5.30 -15.66
N ASN A 195 5.18 4.84 -14.53
CA ASN A 195 5.96 4.14 -13.53
C ASN A 195 5.95 2.63 -13.77
N GLN A 196 7.07 2.08 -14.28
CA GLN A 196 7.21 0.65 -14.57
C GLN A 196 7.06 -0.24 -13.33
N ILE A 197 7.41 0.23 -12.13
CA ILE A 197 7.19 -0.54 -10.90
C ILE A 197 5.69 -0.72 -10.65
N VAL A 198 4.93 0.37 -10.79
CA VAL A 198 3.48 0.35 -10.60
C VAL A 198 2.82 -0.47 -11.70
N ALA A 199 3.15 -0.23 -12.97
CA ALA A 199 2.55 -0.90 -14.12
C ALA A 199 2.78 -2.42 -14.11
N ASN A 200 3.93 -2.88 -13.64
CA ASN A 200 4.31 -4.30 -13.62
C ASN A 200 4.02 -5.00 -12.28
N ALA A 201 3.54 -4.29 -11.25
CA ALA A 201 3.19 -4.91 -9.98
C ALA A 201 2.20 -6.06 -10.18
N LYS A 202 2.47 -7.21 -9.54
CA LYS A 202 1.63 -8.41 -9.68
C LYS A 202 0.22 -8.16 -9.15
N ILE A 203 0.13 -7.42 -8.05
CA ILE A 203 -1.13 -6.96 -7.45
C ILE A 203 -0.98 -5.47 -7.17
N LEU A 204 -1.81 -4.65 -7.81
CA LEU A 204 -1.92 -3.23 -7.51
C LEU A 204 -3.12 -2.98 -6.58
N ILE A 205 -2.86 -2.38 -5.43
CA ILE A 205 -3.90 -2.02 -4.47
C ILE A 205 -4.04 -0.50 -4.45
N LEU A 206 -5.22 -0.02 -4.82
CA LEU A 206 -5.57 1.39 -4.87
C LEU A 206 -6.35 1.77 -3.63
N HIS A 207 -5.82 2.72 -2.87
CA HIS A 207 -6.48 3.24 -1.67
C HIS A 207 -7.22 4.53 -1.98
N GLY A 208 -8.42 4.66 -1.42
CA GLY A 208 -9.14 5.92 -1.34
C GLY A 208 -8.48 6.80 -0.29
N ASP A 209 -8.27 8.07 -0.59
CA ASP A 209 -7.89 9.04 0.43
C ASP A 209 -9.12 9.30 1.32
N GLY A 210 -8.97 9.16 2.64
CA GLY A 210 -10.06 9.31 3.60
C GLY A 210 -10.79 10.66 3.48
N PHE A 211 -10.11 11.71 3.02
CA PHE A 211 -10.71 13.03 2.80
C PHE A 211 -11.21 13.23 1.35
N ALA A 212 -10.50 12.72 0.35
CA ALA A 212 -10.84 12.93 -1.07
C ALA A 212 -11.71 11.83 -1.69
N SER A 213 -11.98 10.74 -0.97
CA SER A 213 -12.83 9.62 -1.42
C SER A 213 -14.26 10.05 -1.75
N GLN A 214 -14.73 11.23 -1.33
CA GLN A 214 -16.04 11.76 -1.69
C GLN A 214 -15.98 12.76 -2.88
N ILE A 215 -14.79 13.24 -3.22
CA ILE A 215 -14.58 14.36 -4.15
C ILE A 215 -14.00 13.88 -5.49
N ILE A 216 -13.16 12.84 -5.48
CA ILE A 216 -12.51 12.32 -6.68
C ILE A 216 -13.37 11.25 -7.32
N ASP A 217 -13.69 11.39 -8.61
CA ASP A 217 -14.28 10.31 -9.38
C ASP A 217 -13.24 9.20 -9.61
N TRP A 218 -13.33 8.14 -8.82
CA TRP A 218 -12.42 6.98 -8.85
C TRP A 218 -12.63 6.15 -10.11
N HIS A 219 -13.80 6.24 -10.73
CA HIS A 219 -14.20 5.39 -11.84
C HIS A 219 -13.30 5.57 -13.07
N PRO A 220 -13.03 6.79 -13.59
CA PRO A 220 -12.08 7.01 -14.68
C PRO A 220 -10.67 6.49 -14.42
N THR A 221 -10.21 6.58 -13.17
CA THR A 221 -8.86 6.11 -12.78
C THR A 221 -8.76 4.60 -12.87
N LEU A 222 -9.74 3.86 -12.35
CA LEU A 222 -9.77 2.39 -12.42
C LEU A 222 -9.75 1.87 -13.87
N LEU A 223 -10.39 2.60 -14.78
CA LEU A 223 -10.42 2.27 -16.21
C LEU A 223 -9.09 2.54 -16.94
N LYS A 224 -8.14 3.26 -16.33
CA LYS A 224 -6.81 3.53 -16.91
C LYS A 224 -5.74 2.53 -16.50
N VAL A 225 -5.98 1.78 -15.42
CA VAL A 225 -5.01 0.86 -14.82
C VAL A 225 -4.90 -0.42 -15.64
N LEU A 226 -3.68 -0.79 -16.02
CA LEU A 226 -3.41 -1.96 -16.89
C LEU A 226 -2.93 -3.20 -16.15
N ASN A 227 -2.62 -3.12 -14.85
CA ASN A 227 -2.23 -4.27 -14.03
C ASN A 227 -3.20 -5.47 -14.12
N LYS A 228 -2.64 -6.69 -14.15
CA LYS A 228 -3.44 -7.92 -14.27
C LYS A 228 -4.42 -8.08 -13.10
N HIS A 229 -3.98 -7.78 -11.88
CA HIS A 229 -4.78 -7.85 -10.67
C HIS A 229 -4.85 -6.48 -9.98
N VAL A 230 -6.06 -5.96 -9.81
CA VAL A 230 -6.33 -4.65 -9.19
C VAL A 230 -7.27 -4.86 -8.01
N GLU A 231 -6.94 -4.28 -6.86
CA GLU A 231 -7.82 -4.23 -5.69
C GLU A 231 -8.06 -2.78 -5.26
N THR A 232 -9.24 -2.47 -4.74
CA THR A 232 -9.52 -1.16 -4.13
C THR A 232 -9.74 -1.29 -2.63
N LYS A 233 -9.05 -0.49 -1.84
CA LYS A 233 -9.26 -0.35 -0.39
C LYS A 233 -9.83 1.03 -0.10
N ASP A 234 -10.80 1.09 0.80
CA ASP A 234 -11.44 2.34 1.24
C ASP A 234 -12.09 3.15 0.10
N ILE A 235 -12.38 2.50 -1.04
CA ILE A 235 -13.10 3.04 -2.19
C ILE A 235 -14.34 2.20 -2.39
N ARG A 236 -15.52 2.81 -2.19
CA ARG A 236 -16.81 2.12 -2.27
C ARG A 236 -17.52 2.54 -3.55
N LEU A 237 -17.68 1.61 -4.48
CA LEU A 237 -18.35 1.86 -5.76
C LEU A 237 -19.86 1.66 -5.65
N ARG A 238 -20.62 2.52 -6.34
CA ARG A 238 -22.05 2.35 -6.55
C ARG A 238 -22.29 1.30 -7.64
N GLY A 239 -23.49 0.70 -7.63
CA GLY A 239 -23.85 -0.30 -8.64
C GLY A 239 -23.82 0.21 -10.08
N ALA A 240 -24.04 1.51 -10.31
CA ALA A 240 -23.92 2.12 -11.64
C ALA A 240 -22.46 2.09 -12.14
N GLN A 241 -21.51 2.52 -11.31
CA GLN A 241 -20.09 2.55 -11.63
C GLN A 241 -19.51 1.15 -11.85
N ILE A 242 -19.97 0.14 -11.10
CA ILE A 242 -19.58 -1.26 -11.35
C ILE A 242 -20.08 -1.72 -12.72
N ARG A 243 -21.32 -1.38 -13.10
CA ARG A 243 -21.84 -1.71 -14.44
C ARG A 243 -21.12 -0.94 -15.56
N GLU A 244 -20.61 0.25 -15.30
CA GLU A 244 -19.75 0.97 -16.26
C GLU A 244 -18.39 0.28 -16.44
N ILE A 245 -17.81 -0.29 -15.37
CA ILE A 245 -16.62 -1.14 -15.48
C ILE A 245 -16.94 -2.35 -16.36
N VAL A 246 -18.05 -3.05 -16.12
CA VAL A 246 -18.51 -4.17 -16.97
C VAL A 246 -18.69 -3.70 -18.43
N GLN A 247 -19.34 -2.56 -18.65
CA GLN A 247 -19.51 -1.98 -19.99
C GLN A 247 -18.17 -1.71 -20.68
N LYS A 248 -17.14 -1.25 -19.94
CA LYS A 248 -15.81 -1.02 -20.52
C LYS A 248 -15.18 -2.31 -21.04
N PHE A 249 -15.30 -3.41 -20.30
CA PHE A 249 -14.87 -4.74 -20.74
C PHE A 249 -15.67 -5.21 -21.97
N MET A 250 -16.99 -5.04 -21.97
CA MET A 250 -17.84 -5.38 -23.13
C MET A 250 -17.44 -4.61 -24.39
N ASN A 251 -17.20 -3.31 -24.26
CA ASN A 251 -16.84 -2.45 -25.40
C ASN A 251 -15.40 -2.67 -25.87
N ASN A 252 -14.55 -3.33 -25.07
CA ASN A 252 -13.14 -3.57 -25.38
C ASN A 252 -12.74 -4.96 -24.84
N PRO A 253 -13.11 -6.07 -25.51
CA PRO A 253 -12.83 -7.43 -25.03
C PRO A 253 -11.33 -7.73 -24.82
N ASP A 254 -10.46 -6.99 -25.52
CA ASP A 254 -9.00 -7.10 -25.39
C ASP A 254 -8.37 -6.10 -24.41
N PHE A 255 -9.20 -5.39 -23.63
CA PHE A 255 -8.73 -4.44 -22.62
C PHE A 255 -7.79 -5.07 -21.59
N LYS A 256 -7.98 -6.36 -21.29
CA LYS A 256 -7.17 -7.13 -20.34
C LYS A 256 -7.03 -8.58 -20.81
N PRO A 257 -5.91 -9.25 -20.47
CA PRO A 257 -5.74 -10.67 -20.73
C PRO A 257 -6.61 -11.54 -19.81
N ILE A 258 -6.79 -12.79 -20.20
CA ILE A 258 -7.43 -13.82 -19.38
C ILE A 258 -6.71 -13.98 -18.04
N GLY A 259 -7.48 -14.23 -16.99
CA GLY A 259 -7.01 -14.30 -15.61
C GLY A 259 -6.82 -12.93 -14.95
N SER A 260 -7.11 -11.82 -15.63
CA SER A 260 -7.19 -10.51 -14.98
C SER A 260 -8.35 -10.41 -14.01
N SER A 261 -8.19 -9.63 -12.94
CA SER A 261 -9.23 -9.46 -11.93
C SER A 261 -9.27 -8.08 -11.29
N TYR A 262 -10.48 -7.62 -10.97
CA TYR A 262 -10.75 -6.42 -10.19
C TYR A 262 -11.50 -6.81 -8.92
N SER A 263 -10.92 -6.52 -7.77
CA SER A 263 -11.58 -6.65 -6.46
C SER A 263 -11.96 -5.27 -5.96
N VAL A 264 -13.25 -4.97 -5.87
CA VAL A 264 -13.75 -3.65 -5.48
C VAL A 264 -14.69 -3.73 -4.29
N GLN A 265 -14.67 -2.72 -3.42
CA GLN A 265 -15.63 -2.63 -2.33
C GLN A 265 -16.95 -2.03 -2.81
N TYR A 266 -18.06 -2.56 -2.29
CA TYR A 266 -19.41 -2.14 -2.63
C TYR A 266 -20.06 -1.29 -1.53
N LEU A 267 -20.83 -0.26 -1.92
CA LEU A 267 -21.49 0.65 -0.98
C LEU A 267 -22.59 -0.05 -0.13
N TYR A 268 -22.67 0.31 1.17
CA TYR A 268 -23.43 -0.41 2.20
C TYR A 268 -24.97 -0.36 2.07
N ASP A 269 -25.51 0.59 1.31
CA ASP A 269 -26.95 0.85 1.17
C ASP A 269 -27.62 -0.01 0.09
N LEU A 270 -26.85 -0.80 -0.66
CA LEU A 270 -27.37 -1.55 -1.81
C LEU A 270 -27.28 -3.08 -1.63
N SER A 271 -28.29 -3.77 -2.16
CA SER A 271 -28.32 -5.24 -2.27
C SER A 271 -27.41 -5.71 -3.41
N ILE A 272 -26.40 -6.54 -3.07
CA ILE A 272 -25.51 -7.15 -4.06
C ILE A 272 -26.30 -8.04 -5.03
N GLU A 273 -27.26 -8.82 -4.54
CA GLU A 273 -28.11 -9.66 -5.40
C GLU A 273 -28.87 -8.82 -6.45
N ARG A 274 -29.32 -7.62 -6.07
CA ARG A 274 -29.93 -6.68 -7.02
C ARG A 274 -28.92 -6.18 -8.05
N LEU A 275 -27.67 -5.93 -7.66
CA LEU A 275 -26.61 -5.57 -8.61
C LEU A 275 -26.32 -6.71 -9.58
N LEU A 276 -26.10 -7.93 -9.08
CA LEU A 276 -25.83 -9.12 -9.88
C LEU A 276 -26.94 -9.34 -10.92
N ARG A 277 -28.20 -9.32 -10.50
CA ARG A 277 -29.37 -9.45 -11.39
C ARG A 277 -29.46 -8.34 -12.42
N LYS A 278 -29.20 -7.08 -12.03
CA LYS A 278 -29.17 -5.95 -12.98
C LYS A 278 -28.04 -6.10 -14.00
N THR A 279 -26.89 -6.61 -13.60
CA THR A 279 -25.78 -6.86 -14.52
C THR A 279 -26.11 -8.01 -15.47
N LYS A 280 -26.61 -9.14 -14.96
CA LYS A 280 -27.11 -10.27 -15.76
C LYS A 280 -28.07 -9.77 -16.85
N ASN A 281 -29.14 -9.08 -16.46
CA ASN A 281 -30.18 -8.65 -17.39
C ASN A 281 -29.70 -7.58 -18.39
N ARG A 282 -28.79 -6.69 -17.99
CA ARG A 282 -28.30 -5.61 -18.86
C ARG A 282 -27.31 -6.11 -19.92
N PHE A 283 -26.52 -7.14 -19.60
CA PHE A 283 -25.42 -7.59 -20.44
C PHE A 283 -25.62 -9.03 -20.96
N ASN A 284 -26.88 -9.48 -21.07
CA ASN A 284 -27.24 -10.83 -21.53
C ASN A 284 -26.43 -11.94 -20.84
N GLY A 285 -26.18 -11.78 -19.54
CA GLY A 285 -25.44 -12.75 -18.74
C GLY A 285 -26.32 -13.90 -18.24
N ALA A 286 -25.67 -14.86 -17.60
CA ALA A 286 -26.31 -15.99 -16.93
C ALA A 286 -25.82 -16.14 -15.49
N PHE A 287 -26.65 -16.72 -14.62
CA PHE A 287 -26.14 -17.23 -13.35
C PHE A 287 -25.45 -18.57 -13.60
N VAL A 288 -24.28 -18.75 -12.99
CA VAL A 288 -23.43 -19.91 -13.25
C VAL A 288 -22.85 -20.49 -11.97
N THR A 289 -22.31 -21.69 -12.09
CA THR A 289 -21.41 -22.33 -11.14
C THR A 289 -20.01 -22.40 -11.74
N LEU A 290 -18.98 -22.09 -10.95
CA LEU A 290 -17.59 -22.16 -11.38
C LEU A 290 -17.11 -23.61 -11.38
N LYS A 291 -16.48 -24.06 -12.48
CA LYS A 291 -15.86 -25.40 -12.53
C LYS A 291 -14.70 -25.53 -11.53
N GLU A 292 -13.89 -24.48 -11.45
CA GLU A 292 -12.79 -24.37 -10.50
C GLU A 292 -13.11 -23.37 -9.40
N ILE A 293 -13.09 -23.85 -8.15
CA ILE A 293 -13.35 -23.03 -6.97
C ILE A 293 -12.13 -22.13 -6.70
N PRO A 294 -12.27 -20.80 -6.72
CA PRO A 294 -11.17 -19.91 -6.42
C PRO A 294 -10.76 -20.00 -4.95
N LYS A 295 -9.50 -19.65 -4.65
CA LYS A 295 -8.96 -19.60 -3.27
C LYS A 295 -9.86 -18.86 -2.28
N CYS A 296 -10.54 -17.81 -2.73
CA CYS A 296 -11.59 -17.13 -1.99
C CYS A 296 -12.94 -17.42 -2.66
N PRO A 297 -13.74 -18.37 -2.13
CA PRO A 297 -14.95 -18.82 -2.80
C PRO A 297 -16.03 -17.73 -2.86
N PRO A 298 -16.91 -17.77 -3.87
CA PRO A 298 -18.08 -16.92 -3.92
C PRO A 298 -18.98 -17.10 -2.69
N THR A 299 -19.51 -16.00 -2.17
CA THR A 299 -20.52 -15.98 -1.10
C THR A 299 -21.88 -15.49 -1.60
N SER A 300 -22.05 -15.36 -2.91
CA SER A 300 -23.29 -15.01 -3.60
C SER A 300 -23.46 -15.90 -4.83
N GLN A 301 -24.57 -15.71 -5.55
CA GLN A 301 -24.66 -16.18 -6.93
C GLN A 301 -23.51 -15.58 -7.77
N VAL A 302 -23.11 -16.30 -8.82
CA VAL A 302 -22.07 -15.88 -9.75
C VAL A 302 -22.73 -15.50 -11.07
N VAL A 303 -22.44 -14.31 -11.58
CA VAL A 303 -22.91 -13.86 -12.90
C VAL A 303 -21.78 -14.03 -13.89
N CYS A 304 -22.05 -14.68 -15.01
CA CYS A 304 -21.17 -14.75 -16.17
C CYS A 304 -21.74 -13.86 -17.28
N VAL A 305 -20.89 -13.03 -17.86
CA VAL A 305 -21.22 -12.17 -19.00
C VAL A 305 -20.25 -12.52 -20.13
N PRO A 306 -20.73 -13.08 -21.26
CA PRO A 306 -19.86 -13.39 -22.39
C PRO A 306 -19.33 -12.10 -23.02
N LEU A 307 -18.02 -12.00 -23.21
CA LEU A 307 -17.39 -10.84 -23.86
C LEU A 307 -17.21 -11.09 -25.37
N ASN A 308 -16.72 -12.27 -25.72
CA ASN A 308 -16.45 -12.73 -27.08
C ASN A 308 -16.40 -14.28 -27.11
N SER A 309 -15.82 -14.88 -28.16
CA SER A 309 -15.75 -16.35 -28.29
C SER A 309 -14.87 -17.03 -27.26
N ASP A 310 -13.83 -16.36 -26.74
CA ASP A 310 -12.79 -16.95 -25.89
C ASP A 310 -12.80 -16.44 -24.44
N LYS A 311 -13.52 -15.35 -24.13
CA LYS A 311 -13.51 -14.70 -22.82
C LYS A 311 -14.91 -14.49 -22.26
N ASP A 312 -15.03 -14.88 -20.99
CA ASP A 312 -16.15 -14.59 -20.12
C ASP A 312 -15.72 -13.65 -18.99
N LEU A 313 -16.57 -12.66 -18.68
CA LEU A 313 -16.43 -11.84 -17.48
C LEU A 313 -17.33 -12.38 -16.37
N ILE A 314 -16.70 -12.78 -15.28
CA ILE A 314 -17.37 -13.35 -14.12
C ILE A 314 -17.42 -12.32 -13.02
N MET A 315 -18.57 -12.20 -12.35
CA MET A 315 -18.78 -11.28 -11.24
C MET A 315 -19.48 -11.97 -10.06
N TYR A 316 -18.91 -11.84 -8.86
CA TYR A 316 -19.47 -12.41 -7.63
C TYR A 316 -19.02 -11.67 -6.37
N ARG A 317 -19.75 -11.87 -5.26
CA ARG A 317 -19.32 -11.47 -3.92
C ARG A 317 -18.37 -12.51 -3.35
N TYR A 318 -17.35 -12.08 -2.60
CA TYR A 318 -16.54 -12.99 -1.80
C TYR A 318 -16.25 -12.39 -0.41
N ALA A 319 -15.94 -13.24 0.56
CA ALA A 319 -15.46 -12.78 1.86
C ALA A 319 -14.02 -12.27 1.71
N GLY A 320 -13.85 -10.94 1.77
CA GLY A 320 -12.53 -10.31 1.77
C GLY A 320 -11.72 -10.64 3.03
N ARG A 321 -10.49 -10.13 3.12
CA ARG A 321 -9.61 -10.31 4.30
C ARG A 321 -10.10 -9.58 5.57
N GLN A 322 -11.08 -8.68 5.45
CA GLN A 322 -11.65 -7.96 6.59
C GLN A 322 -13.06 -8.46 6.90
N VAL A 323 -13.32 -8.73 8.18
CA VAL A 323 -14.64 -9.09 8.69
C VAL A 323 -15.62 -7.95 8.35
N ASN A 324 -16.79 -8.27 7.78
CA ASN A 324 -17.83 -7.35 7.29
C ASN A 324 -17.58 -6.62 5.96
N SER A 325 -16.47 -6.88 5.26
CA SER A 325 -16.20 -6.21 3.99
C SER A 325 -16.97 -6.81 2.81
N ARG A 326 -17.79 -6.00 2.13
CA ARG A 326 -18.58 -6.38 0.93
C ARG A 326 -17.75 -6.22 -0.34
N TRP A 327 -16.94 -7.22 -0.64
CA TRP A 327 -16.14 -7.21 -1.86
C TRP A 327 -16.86 -7.87 -3.01
N ILE A 328 -16.78 -7.22 -4.16
CA ILE A 328 -17.17 -7.78 -5.45
C ILE A 328 -15.89 -8.04 -6.22
N LYS A 329 -15.79 -9.25 -6.78
CA LYS A 329 -14.73 -9.62 -7.68
C LYS A 329 -15.28 -9.70 -9.09
N LEU A 330 -14.59 -9.05 -10.02
CA LEU A 330 -14.74 -9.20 -11.45
C LEU A 330 -13.51 -9.94 -11.96
N GLU A 331 -13.67 -11.00 -12.74
CA GLU A 331 -12.58 -11.87 -13.19
C GLU A 331 -12.81 -12.29 -14.64
N LEU A 332 -11.78 -12.16 -15.46
CA LEU A 332 -11.78 -12.66 -16.84
C LEU A 332 -11.35 -14.12 -16.85
N ARG A 333 -12.15 -14.99 -17.46
CA ARG A 333 -11.85 -16.41 -17.64
C ARG A 333 -12.07 -16.85 -19.09
N GLU A 334 -11.52 -18.00 -19.42
CA GLU A 334 -11.81 -18.67 -20.68
C GLU A 334 -13.28 -19.06 -20.77
N THR A 335 -13.84 -18.93 -21.96
CA THR A 335 -15.20 -19.42 -22.26
C THR A 335 -15.31 -20.91 -21.93
N GLY A 336 -16.38 -21.27 -21.23
CA GLY A 336 -16.60 -22.66 -20.80
C GLY A 336 -15.95 -23.01 -19.44
N SER A 337 -15.36 -22.04 -18.74
CA SER A 337 -14.93 -22.18 -17.34
C SER A 337 -16.10 -22.20 -16.33
N CYS A 338 -17.32 -21.98 -16.81
CA CYS A 338 -18.55 -21.89 -16.03
C CYS A 338 -19.60 -22.91 -16.52
N ILE A 339 -20.48 -23.34 -15.61
CA ILE A 339 -21.64 -24.17 -15.90
C ILE A 339 -22.91 -23.34 -15.67
N PRO A 340 -23.80 -23.14 -16.66
CA PRO A 340 -25.05 -22.43 -16.46
C PRO A 340 -25.90 -23.07 -15.36
N ASN A 341 -26.43 -22.26 -14.47
CA ASN A 341 -27.43 -22.73 -13.52
C ASN A 341 -28.75 -22.92 -14.26
N VAL A 342 -29.43 -24.05 -14.04
CA VAL A 342 -30.78 -24.25 -14.54
C VAL A 342 -31.69 -23.26 -13.81
N GLU A 343 -32.27 -22.30 -14.53
CA GLU A 343 -33.30 -21.45 -13.96
C GLU A 343 -34.61 -22.23 -13.98
N ASP A 344 -35.16 -22.53 -12.81
CA ASP A 344 -36.52 -23.09 -12.70
C ASP A 344 -37.50 -22.09 -13.32
N THR A 345 -37.92 -22.38 -14.55
CA THR A 345 -39.03 -21.70 -15.23
C THR A 345 -40.38 -22.26 -14.77
N THR A 346 -40.51 -22.68 -13.50
CA THR A 346 -41.79 -23.02 -12.89
C THR A 346 -42.56 -21.74 -12.54
N GLY A 347 -42.85 -20.97 -13.57
CA GLY A 347 -43.85 -19.93 -13.64
C GLY A 347 -44.74 -20.18 -14.84
N PHE A 348 -45.12 -21.44 -15.10
CA PHE A 348 -46.23 -21.75 -15.98
C PHE A 348 -47.49 -21.14 -15.35
N ARG A 349 -47.87 -19.95 -15.81
CA ARG A 349 -49.24 -19.50 -15.73
C ARG A 349 -50.07 -20.52 -16.48
N ILE A 350 -50.81 -21.35 -15.76
CA ILE A 350 -51.92 -22.12 -16.33
C ILE A 350 -52.81 -21.07 -17.04
N PRO A 351 -53.08 -21.20 -18.35
CA PRO A 351 -54.01 -20.31 -19.02
C PRO A 351 -55.36 -20.40 -18.32
N TRP A 352 -55.96 -19.26 -18.02
CA TRP A 352 -57.29 -19.10 -17.41
C TRP A 352 -58.46 -19.69 -18.25
N GLN A 353 -58.19 -20.61 -19.18
CA GLN A 353 -59.17 -21.20 -20.10
C GLN A 353 -59.63 -22.61 -19.69
N TYR A 354 -59.25 -23.10 -18.51
CA TYR A 354 -59.65 -24.43 -18.00
C TYR A 354 -60.36 -24.39 -16.64
N LEU A 355 -60.92 -23.25 -16.24
CA LEU A 355 -61.86 -23.16 -15.11
C LEU A 355 -63.11 -22.41 -15.57
N LEU A 356 -64.01 -23.14 -16.23
CA LEU A 356 -65.48 -23.07 -16.10
C LEU A 356 -66.12 -24.20 -16.92
#